data_AF-A0A839HF11-F1
#
_entry.id   AF-A0A839HF11-F1
#
_cell.length_a   1.000
_cell.length_b   1.000
_cell.length_c   1.000
_cell.angle_alpha   90.00
_cell.angle_beta   90.00
_cell.angle_gamma   90.00
#
_symmetry.space_group_name_H-M   'P 1'
#
loop_
_entity.id
_entity.type
_entity.pdbx_description
1 polymer ?
#
loop_
_entity_poly.entity_id
_entity_poly.type
_entity_poly.pdbx_seq_one_letter_code
_entity_poly.pdbx_strand_id
1 'polypeptide(L)'
;MFTLDALYNRLDAGTTGAKVFFTEPTVVPIGISGKTLDEVMAKMPVVDNVNGAAVGDVANGKTFWGLRSGAGWGVLTGTYTAPSACTGTASAAEVLFGKTFCNTSGDQTGGLATQTLSNTNDTVSAGYYAATTLHAVDADLVADNIKSGVSIFGVAGSYSITLSGDAAVGDVLTGKTFCNSSGCGQNGAMTNVGTENITPGISDQTITAGYHNGSGVVAGDANLNSRNIKSGVSIFGVAGSYSITLSG
;
A
#
# COMPACT_ATOMS: atom_id res chain seq x y z
N MET A 1 10.11 -77.04 -39.00
CA MET A 1 10.88 -75.80 -39.25
C MET A 1 9.94 -74.72 -39.73
N PHE A 2 10.18 -73.44 -39.43
CA PHE A 2 9.47 -72.33 -40.09
C PHE A 2 9.85 -72.24 -41.57
N THR A 3 8.97 -71.65 -42.38
CA THR A 3 9.24 -71.34 -43.79
C THR A 3 9.76 -69.92 -43.94
N LEU A 4 10.42 -69.62 -45.06
CA LEU A 4 10.86 -68.27 -45.37
C LEU A 4 9.67 -67.28 -45.43
N ASP A 5 8.50 -67.75 -45.90
CA ASP A 5 7.25 -66.99 -45.89
C ASP A 5 6.79 -66.66 -44.46
N ALA A 6 6.97 -67.57 -43.51
CA ALA A 6 6.63 -67.31 -42.11
C ALA A 6 7.53 -66.22 -41.50
N LEU A 7 8.81 -66.18 -41.88
CA LEU A 7 9.72 -65.09 -41.50
C LEU A 7 9.28 -63.77 -42.14
N TYR A 8 9.00 -63.79 -43.45
CA TYR A 8 8.54 -62.61 -44.17
C TYR A 8 7.27 -62.02 -43.53
N ASN A 9 6.24 -62.84 -43.32
CA ASN A 9 4.98 -62.42 -42.72
C ASN A 9 5.15 -61.94 -41.26
N ARG A 10 6.17 -62.43 -40.55
CA ARG A 10 6.52 -61.92 -39.22
C ARG A 10 7.13 -60.51 -39.31
N LEU A 11 8.02 -60.25 -40.27
CA LEU A 11 8.57 -58.91 -40.47
C LEU A 11 7.54 -57.93 -41.00
N ASP A 12 6.72 -58.36 -41.95
CA ASP A 12 5.76 -57.51 -42.66
C ASP A 12 4.58 -57.11 -41.77
N ALA A 13 3.98 -58.07 -41.06
CA ALA A 13 2.72 -57.85 -40.34
C ALA A 13 2.73 -58.32 -38.88
N GLY A 14 3.89 -58.75 -38.35
CA GLY A 14 4.00 -59.22 -36.97
C GLY A 14 3.30 -60.55 -36.70
N THR A 15 2.93 -61.29 -37.75
CA THR A 15 2.16 -62.53 -37.62
C THR A 15 2.93 -63.64 -36.92
N THR A 16 2.27 -64.41 -36.05
CA THR A 16 2.88 -65.59 -35.44
C THR A 16 2.97 -66.69 -36.50
N GLY A 17 4.18 -67.00 -36.96
CA GLY A 17 4.39 -68.08 -37.92
C GLY A 17 3.97 -69.45 -37.38
N ALA A 18 3.72 -70.39 -38.29
CA ALA A 18 3.50 -71.80 -37.97
C ALA A 18 4.65 -72.67 -38.50
N LYS A 19 5.04 -73.70 -37.76
CA LYS A 19 6.06 -74.66 -38.22
C LYS A 19 5.44 -75.65 -39.20
N VAL A 20 6.18 -75.98 -40.24
CA VAL A 20 5.86 -77.09 -41.15
C VAL A 20 6.75 -78.29 -40.85
N PHE A 21 6.26 -79.49 -41.16
CA PHE A 21 7.03 -80.72 -41.13
C PHE A 21 7.85 -80.82 -42.42
N PHE A 22 9.17 -80.75 -42.30
CA PHE A 22 10.10 -81.04 -43.40
C PHE A 22 10.81 -82.35 -43.08
N THR A 23 10.85 -83.27 -44.04
CA THR A 23 11.64 -84.50 -43.92
C THR A 23 12.95 -84.25 -44.64
N GLU A 24 14.07 -84.29 -43.93
CA GLU A 24 15.38 -84.02 -44.53
C GLU A 24 15.77 -85.08 -45.59
N PRO A 25 16.46 -84.69 -46.67
CA PRO A 25 17.10 -85.63 -47.58
C PRO A 25 18.21 -86.41 -46.83
N THR A 26 18.35 -87.70 -47.10
CA THR A 26 19.33 -88.59 -46.44
C THR A 26 20.80 -88.35 -46.81
N VAL A 27 21.10 -87.31 -47.60
CA VAL A 27 22.46 -86.91 -47.94
C VAL A 27 22.54 -85.39 -47.92
N VAL A 28 23.35 -84.84 -47.01
CA VAL A 28 23.51 -83.39 -46.82
C VAL A 28 24.98 -83.02 -47.06
N PRO A 29 25.29 -81.90 -47.74
CA PRO A 29 26.64 -81.37 -47.79
C PRO A 29 27.11 -80.95 -46.38
N ILE A 30 28.18 -81.57 -45.92
CA ILE A 30 28.89 -81.25 -44.66
C ILE A 30 29.53 -79.87 -44.78
N GLY A 31 29.15 -78.92 -43.90
CA GLY A 31 29.89 -77.67 -43.70
C GLY A 31 29.11 -76.35 -43.73
N ILE A 32 27.79 -76.31 -43.56
CA ILE A 32 27.07 -75.01 -43.53
C ILE A 32 27.08 -74.40 -42.11
N SER A 33 27.77 -73.27 -41.95
CA SER A 33 27.82 -72.46 -40.70
C SER A 33 26.61 -71.52 -40.53
N GLY A 34 25.53 -71.71 -41.30
CA GLY A 34 24.35 -70.85 -41.30
C GLY A 34 23.38 -71.13 -40.14
N LYS A 35 22.58 -70.12 -39.77
CA LYS A 35 21.49 -70.28 -38.79
C LYS A 35 20.27 -70.94 -39.42
N THR A 36 19.61 -71.82 -38.68
CA THR A 36 18.34 -72.43 -39.09
C THR A 36 17.21 -71.40 -39.08
N LEU A 37 16.16 -71.62 -39.87
CA LEU A 37 14.98 -70.72 -39.87
C LEU A 37 14.28 -70.68 -38.51
N ASP A 38 14.36 -71.76 -37.72
CA ASP A 38 13.86 -71.81 -36.34
C ASP A 38 14.67 -70.89 -35.41
N GLU A 39 16.00 -70.91 -35.52
CA GLU A 39 16.88 -70.00 -34.77
C GLU A 39 16.65 -68.53 -35.17
N VAL A 40 16.43 -68.26 -36.45
CA VAL A 40 16.13 -66.90 -36.94
C VAL A 40 14.79 -66.42 -36.41
N MET A 41 13.71 -67.20 -36.55
CA MET A 41 12.38 -66.85 -36.03
C MET A 41 12.36 -66.59 -34.53
N ALA A 42 13.13 -67.36 -33.75
CA ALA A 42 13.24 -67.15 -32.31
C ALA A 42 13.89 -65.81 -31.92
N LYS A 43 14.63 -65.17 -32.84
CA LYS A 43 15.25 -63.85 -32.64
C LYS A 43 14.46 -62.70 -33.26
N MET A 44 13.41 -62.98 -34.01
CA MET A 44 12.62 -61.95 -34.67
C MET A 44 11.75 -61.20 -33.66
N PRO A 45 11.46 -59.91 -33.93
CA PRO A 45 10.60 -59.09 -33.08
C PRO A 45 9.26 -59.79 -32.82
N VAL A 46 8.66 -59.59 -31.65
CA VAL A 46 7.35 -60.16 -31.30
C VAL A 46 6.35 -59.05 -31.04
N VAL A 47 5.09 -59.27 -31.42
CA VAL A 47 4.01 -58.35 -31.10
C VAL A 47 3.92 -58.19 -29.58
N ASP A 48 4.13 -56.96 -29.12
CA ASP A 48 3.98 -56.53 -27.74
C ASP A 48 3.08 -55.29 -27.70
N ASN A 49 1.78 -55.54 -27.55
CA ASN A 49 0.78 -54.48 -27.45
C ASN A 49 0.77 -53.79 -26.08
N VAL A 50 1.45 -54.35 -25.09
CA VAL A 50 1.46 -53.84 -23.71
C VAL A 50 2.62 -52.84 -23.55
N ASN A 51 3.84 -53.26 -23.88
CA ASN A 51 5.05 -52.46 -23.66
C ASN A 51 5.68 -51.93 -24.95
N GLY A 52 5.21 -52.35 -26.12
CA GLY A 52 5.66 -51.77 -27.38
C GLY A 52 5.37 -50.27 -27.43
N ALA A 53 6.38 -49.46 -27.78
CA ALA A 53 6.23 -48.01 -27.90
C ALA A 53 5.22 -47.65 -29.00
N ALA A 54 4.32 -46.72 -28.72
CA ALA A 54 3.51 -46.03 -29.71
C ALA A 54 4.30 -44.87 -30.35
N VAL A 55 3.81 -44.34 -31.47
CA VAL A 55 4.41 -43.15 -32.10
C VAL A 55 4.47 -41.96 -31.12
N GLY A 56 3.51 -41.85 -30.20
CA GLY A 56 3.49 -40.81 -29.17
C GLY A 56 4.48 -41.00 -28.03
N ASP A 57 5.17 -42.15 -27.93
CA ASP A 57 6.15 -42.42 -26.87
C ASP A 57 7.59 -42.14 -27.33
N VAL A 58 7.80 -42.00 -28.64
CA VAL A 58 9.12 -41.81 -29.24
C VAL A 58 9.27 -40.36 -29.70
N ALA A 59 10.43 -39.76 -29.40
CA ALA A 59 10.74 -38.37 -29.71
C ALA A 59 10.46 -38.01 -31.18
N ASN A 60 9.87 -36.83 -31.40
CA ASN A 60 9.43 -36.37 -32.71
C ASN A 60 10.55 -36.45 -33.77
N GLY A 61 10.26 -37.06 -34.91
CA GLY A 61 11.18 -37.20 -36.04
C GLY A 61 12.24 -38.31 -35.88
N LYS A 62 12.26 -39.05 -34.76
CA LYS A 62 13.12 -40.23 -34.59
C LYS A 62 12.43 -41.48 -35.10
N THR A 63 13.15 -42.30 -35.86
CA THR A 63 12.63 -43.58 -36.35
C THR A 63 12.84 -44.69 -35.32
N PHE A 64 11.92 -45.64 -35.26
CA PHE A 64 12.00 -46.82 -34.40
C PHE A 64 11.27 -48.01 -35.04
N TRP A 65 11.58 -49.23 -34.58
CA TRP A 65 10.83 -50.43 -34.96
C TRP A 65 9.69 -50.66 -33.97
N GLY A 66 8.45 -50.46 -34.41
CA GLY A 66 7.23 -50.70 -33.66
C GLY A 66 6.94 -52.18 -33.48
N LEU A 67 6.54 -52.54 -32.26
CA LEU A 67 6.17 -53.90 -31.85
C LEU A 67 4.68 -54.07 -31.65
N ARG A 68 3.87 -53.04 -31.88
CA ARG A 68 2.41 -53.12 -31.70
C ARG A 68 1.75 -53.68 -32.95
N SER A 69 0.61 -54.34 -32.82
CA SER A 69 -0.13 -54.90 -33.97
C SER A 69 -0.69 -53.81 -34.90
N GLY A 70 -0.92 -54.15 -36.18
CA GLY A 70 -1.52 -53.25 -37.16
C GLY A 70 -0.56 -52.13 -37.57
N ALA A 71 -1.03 -50.88 -37.61
CA ALA A 71 -0.21 -49.72 -37.97
C ALA A 71 0.92 -49.40 -36.98
N GLY A 72 0.99 -50.12 -35.86
CA GLY A 72 2.07 -50.02 -34.86
C GLY A 72 3.23 -50.97 -35.08
N TRP A 73 3.23 -51.74 -36.18
CA TRP A 73 4.26 -52.74 -36.51
C TRP A 73 5.20 -52.22 -37.59
N GLY A 74 6.51 -52.46 -37.45
CA GLY A 74 7.51 -52.09 -38.46
C GLY A 74 8.15 -50.74 -38.22
N VAL A 75 8.78 -50.14 -39.25
CA VAL A 75 9.49 -48.86 -39.11
C VAL A 75 8.49 -47.70 -39.00
N LEU A 76 8.54 -46.98 -37.90
CA LEU A 76 7.67 -45.84 -37.59
C LEU A 76 8.51 -44.61 -37.21
N THR A 77 7.89 -43.43 -37.25
CA THR A 77 8.49 -42.17 -36.80
C THR A 77 7.74 -41.67 -35.57
N GLY A 78 8.50 -41.37 -34.51
CA GLY A 78 7.98 -40.80 -33.29
C GLY A 78 7.36 -39.42 -33.51
N THR A 79 6.37 -39.09 -32.69
CA THR A 79 5.63 -37.81 -32.69
C THR A 79 5.65 -37.14 -31.32
N TYR A 80 6.37 -37.71 -30.34
CA TYR A 80 6.44 -37.13 -29.00
C TYR A 80 7.15 -35.79 -29.03
N THR A 81 6.42 -34.72 -28.77
CA THR A 81 6.97 -33.41 -28.42
C THR A 81 6.90 -33.26 -26.92
N ALA A 82 8.05 -33.14 -26.26
CA ALA A 82 8.06 -32.81 -24.85
C ALA A 82 7.31 -31.46 -24.65
N PRO A 83 6.45 -31.34 -23.63
CA PRO A 83 5.86 -30.05 -23.30
C PRO A 83 6.98 -29.04 -23.03
N SER A 84 6.82 -27.81 -23.52
CA SER A 84 7.72 -26.72 -23.16
C SER A 84 7.78 -26.64 -21.63
N ALA A 85 8.95 -26.92 -21.04
CA ALA A 85 9.13 -27.02 -19.60
C ALA A 85 8.80 -25.71 -18.86
N CYS A 86 8.64 -24.62 -19.60
CA CYS A 86 8.52 -23.27 -19.09
C CYS A 86 7.23 -22.63 -19.55
N THR A 87 6.28 -22.55 -18.64
CA THR A 87 4.96 -21.92 -18.84
C THR A 87 4.78 -20.65 -18.04
N GLY A 88 5.82 -20.17 -17.36
CA GLY A 88 5.77 -18.93 -16.59
C GLY A 88 5.52 -17.72 -17.50
N THR A 89 4.76 -16.75 -17.01
CA THR A 89 4.44 -15.50 -17.72
C THR A 89 5.19 -14.29 -17.18
N ALA A 90 5.96 -14.46 -16.11
CA ALA A 90 6.75 -13.38 -15.53
C ALA A 90 7.80 -12.89 -16.54
N SER A 91 8.08 -11.60 -16.47
CA SER A 91 9.21 -10.93 -17.11
C SER A 91 10.35 -10.75 -16.10
N ALA A 92 11.55 -10.44 -16.61
CA ALA A 92 12.68 -10.16 -15.74
C ALA A 92 12.38 -8.98 -14.80
N ALA A 93 11.64 -7.97 -15.24
CA ALA A 93 11.28 -6.81 -14.43
C ALA A 93 10.33 -7.11 -13.27
N GLU A 94 9.67 -8.27 -13.26
CA GLU A 94 8.70 -8.66 -12.21
C GLU A 94 9.32 -9.60 -11.17
N VAL A 95 10.49 -10.16 -11.48
CA VAL A 95 11.18 -11.12 -10.61
C VAL A 95 12.35 -10.43 -9.92
N LEU A 96 12.48 -10.64 -8.60
CA LEU A 96 13.52 -10.04 -7.77
C LEU A 96 14.92 -10.24 -8.37
N PHE A 97 15.73 -9.19 -8.39
CA PHE A 97 17.09 -9.23 -8.92
C PHE A 97 17.88 -10.45 -8.41
N GLY A 98 18.47 -11.21 -9.34
CA GLY A 98 19.28 -12.39 -9.04
C GLY A 98 18.51 -13.68 -8.72
N LYS A 99 17.17 -13.65 -8.70
CA LYS A 99 16.35 -14.88 -8.64
C LYS A 99 16.11 -15.43 -10.05
N THR A 100 16.14 -16.74 -10.22
CA THR A 100 15.88 -17.39 -11.51
C THR A 100 14.41 -17.76 -11.66
N PHE A 101 13.92 -17.74 -12.90
CA PHE A 101 12.59 -18.19 -13.28
C PHE A 101 12.62 -18.68 -14.73
N CYS A 102 11.59 -19.39 -15.18
CA CYS A 102 11.49 -19.79 -16.59
C CYS A 102 10.18 -19.30 -17.21
N ASN A 103 10.27 -18.76 -18.43
CA ASN A 103 9.11 -18.32 -19.22
C ASN A 103 9.21 -18.82 -20.66
N THR A 104 8.38 -18.29 -21.57
CA THR A 104 8.41 -18.66 -23.00
C THR A 104 9.76 -18.39 -23.69
N SER A 105 10.61 -17.56 -23.09
CA SER A 105 11.98 -17.27 -23.54
C SER A 105 13.04 -18.20 -22.91
N GLY A 106 12.61 -19.25 -22.20
CA GLY A 106 13.50 -20.17 -21.48
C GLY A 106 13.86 -19.66 -20.09
N ASP A 107 14.99 -20.13 -19.57
CA ASP A 107 15.49 -19.74 -18.25
C ASP A 107 15.94 -18.28 -18.27
N GLN A 108 15.48 -17.52 -17.28
CA GLN A 108 15.70 -16.09 -17.14
C GLN A 108 16.13 -15.77 -15.70
N THR A 109 16.73 -14.58 -15.53
CA THR A 109 17.06 -14.02 -14.22
C THR A 109 16.27 -12.75 -14.00
N GLY A 110 15.74 -12.58 -12.79
CA GLY A 110 15.04 -11.40 -12.34
C GLY A 110 15.93 -10.17 -12.35
N GLY A 111 15.30 -9.03 -12.63
CA GLY A 111 15.87 -7.70 -12.74
C GLY A 111 15.10 -6.64 -11.95
N LEU A 112 14.07 -7.03 -11.17
CA LEU A 112 13.35 -6.11 -10.29
C LEU A 112 14.31 -5.54 -9.24
N ALA A 113 14.54 -4.23 -9.31
CA ALA A 113 15.43 -3.51 -8.42
C ALA A 113 14.84 -3.39 -7.01
N THR A 114 15.73 -3.32 -6.01
CA THR A 114 15.37 -2.95 -4.65
C THR A 114 15.34 -1.43 -4.54
N GLN A 115 14.23 -0.90 -4.05
CA GLN A 115 14.00 0.51 -3.85
C GLN A 115 14.23 0.89 -2.39
N THR A 116 14.63 2.13 -2.18
CA THR A 116 14.72 2.76 -0.85
C THR A 116 13.73 3.90 -0.77
N LEU A 117 13.05 4.03 0.36
CA LEU A 117 12.19 5.18 0.64
C LEU A 117 13.04 6.41 0.93
N SER A 118 12.49 7.59 0.65
CA SER A 118 13.11 8.89 0.92
C SER A 118 12.19 9.72 1.79
N ASN A 119 12.73 10.43 2.77
CA ASN A 119 11.99 11.44 3.55
C ASN A 119 12.07 12.86 2.94
N THR A 120 12.77 13.02 1.81
CA THR A 120 12.96 14.33 1.18
C THR A 120 11.95 14.63 0.07
N ASN A 121 11.13 13.65 -0.32
CA ASN A 121 10.05 13.79 -1.30
C ASN A 121 8.96 12.75 -1.05
N ASP A 122 7.79 12.97 -1.65
CA ASP A 122 6.59 12.15 -1.52
C ASP A 122 6.47 11.07 -2.61
N THR A 123 7.48 10.91 -3.46
CA THR A 123 7.44 9.98 -4.59
C THR A 123 7.87 8.58 -4.16
N VAL A 124 6.97 7.62 -4.31
CA VAL A 124 7.26 6.19 -4.13
C VAL A 124 7.33 5.52 -5.49
N SER A 125 8.55 5.22 -5.96
CA SER A 125 8.75 4.51 -7.23
C SER A 125 8.24 3.07 -7.14
N ALA A 126 7.69 2.55 -8.24
CA ALA A 126 7.36 1.12 -8.30
C ALA A 126 8.63 0.26 -8.13
N GLY A 127 8.53 -0.84 -7.39
CA GLY A 127 9.66 -1.75 -7.17
C GLY A 127 9.49 -2.64 -5.95
N TYR A 128 10.56 -3.36 -5.61
CA TYR A 128 10.62 -4.16 -4.37
C TYR A 128 11.20 -3.31 -3.24
N TYR A 129 10.50 -3.24 -2.11
CA TYR A 129 11.02 -2.66 -0.88
C TYR A 129 11.36 -3.79 0.08
N ALA A 130 12.62 -3.90 0.48
CA ALA A 130 12.98 -4.75 1.61
C ALA A 130 12.24 -4.25 2.87
N ALA A 131 12.08 -5.09 3.88
CA ALA A 131 11.39 -4.71 5.12
C ALA A 131 11.91 -3.34 5.62
N THR A 132 11.02 -2.36 5.67
CA THR A 132 11.31 -1.00 6.12
C THR A 132 10.52 -0.68 7.39
N THR A 133 11.07 0.20 8.22
CA THR A 133 10.37 0.84 9.34
C THR A 133 10.26 2.33 9.04
N LEU A 134 9.04 2.86 8.85
CA LEU A 134 8.84 4.22 8.35
C LEU A 134 9.46 5.30 9.26
N HIS A 135 9.42 5.15 10.58
CA HIS A 135 10.05 6.09 11.52
C HIS A 135 11.59 6.07 11.47
N ALA A 136 12.20 5.05 10.85
CA ALA A 136 13.64 5.02 10.61
C ALA A 136 14.01 5.68 9.28
N VAL A 137 13.06 5.78 8.35
CA VAL A 137 13.20 6.56 7.11
C VAL A 137 13.03 8.04 7.42
N ASP A 138 12.00 8.37 8.21
CA ASP A 138 11.71 9.73 8.63
C ASP A 138 11.54 9.81 10.15
N ALA A 139 12.52 10.45 10.80
CA ALA A 139 12.53 10.63 12.25
C ALA A 139 11.41 11.58 12.73
N ASP A 140 10.81 12.37 11.84
CA ASP A 140 9.70 13.24 12.19
C ASP A 140 8.38 12.47 12.36
N LEU A 141 8.31 11.20 11.91
CA LEU A 141 7.19 10.30 12.17
C LEU A 141 7.21 9.76 13.61
N VAL A 142 7.02 10.66 14.56
CA VAL A 142 6.94 10.39 16.00
C VAL A 142 5.68 11.01 16.59
N ALA A 143 5.18 10.43 17.69
CA ALA A 143 3.92 10.84 18.31
C ALA A 143 3.90 12.34 18.66
N ASP A 144 5.03 12.88 19.12
CA ASP A 144 5.15 14.27 19.56
C ASP A 144 5.06 15.30 18.43
N ASN A 145 5.22 14.88 17.18
CA ASN A 145 5.04 15.74 16.00
C ASN A 145 3.62 15.62 15.42
N ILE A 146 2.85 14.62 15.83
CA ILE A 146 1.53 14.30 15.27
C ILE A 146 0.45 14.81 16.22
N LYS A 147 -0.50 15.57 15.69
CA LYS A 147 -1.63 16.11 16.47
C LYS A 147 -2.37 15.01 17.23
N SER A 148 -2.64 15.26 18.52
CA SER A 148 -3.43 14.36 19.35
C SER A 148 -4.79 14.04 18.73
N GLY A 149 -5.15 12.76 18.77
CA GLY A 149 -6.34 12.21 18.11
C GLY A 149 -6.15 11.87 16.62
N VAL A 150 -5.00 12.20 16.01
CA VAL A 150 -4.65 11.79 14.64
C VAL A 150 -3.70 10.59 14.70
N SER A 151 -3.84 9.66 13.77
CA SER A 151 -2.90 8.55 13.57
C SER A 151 -2.34 8.59 12.16
N ILE A 152 -1.01 8.56 12.03
CA ILE A 152 -0.31 8.52 10.73
C ILE A 152 0.50 7.22 10.71
N PHE A 153 0.18 6.32 9.78
CA PHE A 153 0.83 5.00 9.64
C PHE A 153 0.91 4.18 10.95
N GLY A 154 -0.10 4.26 11.80
CA GLY A 154 -0.16 3.54 13.08
C GLY A 154 0.56 4.23 14.25
N VAL A 155 1.24 5.36 14.02
CA VAL A 155 1.77 6.22 15.09
C VAL A 155 0.66 7.14 15.56
N ALA A 156 0.18 6.92 16.78
CA ALA A 156 -0.84 7.76 17.41
C ALA A 156 -0.21 9.06 17.93
N GLY A 157 -0.78 10.20 17.56
CA GLY A 157 -0.28 11.51 17.94
C GLY A 157 -0.47 11.84 19.42
N SER A 158 0.54 12.48 20.00
CA SER A 158 0.55 13.04 21.35
C SER A 158 0.66 14.57 21.36
N TYR A 159 0.93 15.20 20.21
CA TYR A 159 1.08 16.65 20.13
C TYR A 159 -0.24 17.36 20.48
N SER A 160 -0.25 18.00 21.64
CA SER A 160 -1.36 18.84 22.08
C SER A 160 -0.87 20.26 22.35
N ILE A 161 -1.59 21.25 21.83
CA ILE A 161 -1.37 22.63 22.25
C ILE A 161 -2.04 22.84 23.61
N THR A 162 -1.29 23.34 24.59
CA THR A 162 -1.89 23.72 25.87
C THR A 162 -2.44 25.13 25.72
N LEU A 163 -3.77 25.27 25.77
CA LEU A 163 -4.40 26.59 25.80
C LEU A 163 -4.13 27.25 27.15
N SER A 164 -3.77 28.53 27.11
CA SER A 164 -3.49 29.34 28.30
C SER A 164 -4.18 30.69 28.18
N GLY A 165 -4.27 31.41 29.31
CA GLY A 165 -5.02 32.65 29.43
C GLY A 165 -5.97 32.60 30.62
N ASP A 166 -6.12 33.73 31.29
CA ASP A 166 -6.93 33.94 32.49
C ASP A 166 -8.20 34.78 32.24
N ALA A 167 -8.31 35.39 31.06
CA ALA A 167 -9.50 36.14 30.67
C ALA A 167 -10.77 35.28 30.81
N ALA A 168 -11.79 35.83 31.47
CA ALA A 168 -13.15 35.35 31.50
C ALA A 168 -13.99 36.04 30.42
N VAL A 169 -15.20 35.53 30.16
CA VAL A 169 -16.11 36.15 29.17
C VAL A 169 -16.41 37.61 29.50
N GLY A 170 -16.42 37.99 30.79
CA GLY A 170 -16.62 39.37 31.24
C GLY A 170 -15.44 40.31 31.00
N ASP A 171 -14.26 39.79 30.67
CA ASP A 171 -13.04 40.57 30.45
C ASP A 171 -12.85 40.97 28.97
N VAL A 172 -13.64 40.37 28.07
CA VAL A 172 -13.51 40.53 26.62
C VAL A 172 -14.76 41.19 26.06
N LEU A 173 -14.57 42.21 25.21
CA LEU A 173 -15.65 42.97 24.56
C LEU A 173 -16.66 42.09 23.82
N THR A 174 -17.95 42.41 23.96
CA THR A 174 -19.02 41.79 23.18
C THR A 174 -18.73 41.89 21.68
N GLY A 175 -18.91 40.77 20.96
CA GLY A 175 -18.59 40.65 19.54
C GLY A 175 -17.13 40.29 19.24
N LYS A 176 -16.28 40.16 20.26
CA LYS A 176 -14.95 39.55 20.16
C LYS A 176 -14.97 38.11 20.66
N THR A 177 -14.03 37.31 20.17
CA THR A 177 -13.81 35.94 20.67
C THR A 177 -12.39 35.80 21.21
N PHE A 178 -12.19 34.86 22.11
CA PHE A 178 -10.89 34.61 22.72
C PHE A 178 -10.69 33.11 23.03
N CYS A 179 -9.46 32.76 23.42
CA CYS A 179 -9.09 31.46 23.96
C CYS A 179 -8.60 31.62 25.40
N ASN A 180 -8.91 30.63 26.24
CA ASN A 180 -8.32 30.48 27.56
C ASN A 180 -8.12 28.97 27.86
N SER A 181 -7.74 28.63 29.09
CA SER A 181 -7.54 27.24 29.52
C SER A 181 -8.79 26.34 29.37
N SER A 182 -9.99 26.92 29.26
CA SER A 182 -11.24 26.17 29.08
C SER A 182 -11.56 25.89 27.61
N GLY A 183 -10.89 26.54 26.65
CA GLY A 183 -11.14 26.36 25.23
C GLY A 183 -10.93 27.64 24.41
N CYS A 184 -11.08 27.48 23.09
CA CYS A 184 -11.04 28.57 22.12
C CYS A 184 -12.43 28.92 21.59
N GLY A 185 -12.59 30.13 21.09
CA GLY A 185 -13.83 30.58 20.45
C GLY A 185 -14.90 31.04 21.44
N GLN A 186 -14.52 31.31 22.69
CA GLN A 186 -15.43 31.84 23.70
C GLN A 186 -15.83 33.27 23.32
N ASN A 187 -17.11 33.61 23.45
CA ASN A 187 -17.62 34.94 23.18
C ASN A 187 -17.39 35.89 24.36
N GLY A 188 -16.86 37.08 24.08
CA GLY A 188 -16.81 38.16 25.05
C GLY A 188 -18.21 38.67 25.41
N ALA A 189 -18.37 39.13 26.64
CA ALA A 189 -19.59 39.66 27.23
C ALA A 189 -19.39 41.05 27.87
N MET A 190 -18.18 41.62 27.83
CA MET A 190 -17.94 42.97 28.31
C MET A 190 -18.70 43.97 27.44
N THR A 191 -19.62 44.70 28.07
CA THR A 191 -20.41 45.74 27.40
C THR A 191 -19.50 46.88 26.97
N ASN A 192 -19.66 47.34 25.72
CA ASN A 192 -19.02 48.55 25.24
C ASN A 192 -19.94 49.75 25.56
N VAL A 193 -19.57 50.53 26.57
CA VAL A 193 -20.29 51.75 26.96
C VAL A 193 -19.93 52.90 26.01
N GLY A 194 -18.69 52.93 25.52
CA GLY A 194 -18.20 53.99 24.64
C GLY A 194 -17.98 55.29 25.41
N THR A 195 -18.61 56.37 24.97
CA THR A 195 -18.52 57.69 25.60
C THR A 195 -19.62 57.84 26.65
N GLU A 196 -19.26 58.03 27.93
CA GLU A 196 -20.21 58.32 29.01
C GLU A 196 -20.04 59.76 29.51
N ASN A 197 -21.09 60.58 29.36
CA ASN A 197 -21.12 61.94 29.88
C ASN A 197 -21.97 61.99 31.14
N ILE A 198 -21.38 62.42 32.26
CA ILE A 198 -22.03 62.46 33.57
C ILE A 198 -22.30 63.92 33.96
N THR A 199 -23.56 64.20 34.29
CA THR A 199 -23.98 65.48 34.86
C THR A 199 -23.91 65.37 36.38
N PRO A 200 -23.11 66.20 37.08
CA PRO A 200 -23.09 66.20 38.53
C PRO A 200 -24.45 66.52 39.15
N GLY A 201 -24.70 65.98 40.33
CA GLY A 201 -25.88 66.26 41.13
C GLY A 201 -25.56 66.24 42.63
N ILE A 202 -26.58 66.46 43.44
CA ILE A 202 -26.45 66.39 44.91
C ILE A 202 -26.39 64.96 45.46
N SER A 203 -26.66 63.96 44.61
CA SER A 203 -26.60 62.54 44.92
C SER A 203 -25.49 61.87 44.13
N ASP A 204 -25.02 60.72 44.61
CA ASP A 204 -24.02 59.91 43.91
C ASP A 204 -24.48 59.58 42.48
N GLN A 205 -23.58 59.76 41.52
CA GLN A 205 -23.79 59.39 40.13
C GLN A 205 -23.14 58.03 39.89
N THR A 206 -23.89 57.08 39.36
CA THR A 206 -23.37 55.75 39.00
C THR A 206 -22.65 55.80 37.66
N ILE A 207 -21.48 55.17 37.58
CA ILE A 207 -20.73 54.97 36.33
C ILE A 207 -21.14 53.61 35.76
N THR A 208 -21.49 53.55 34.47
CA THR A 208 -21.90 52.30 33.85
C THR A 208 -20.71 51.33 33.81
N ALA A 209 -20.88 50.09 34.30
CA ALA A 209 -19.83 49.08 34.21
C ALA A 209 -19.63 48.63 32.76
N GLY A 210 -18.37 48.60 32.30
CA GLY A 210 -18.00 48.15 30.96
C GLY A 210 -16.79 48.89 30.40
N TYR A 211 -16.57 48.74 29.10
CA TYR A 211 -15.48 49.43 28.40
C TYR A 211 -15.91 50.86 28.04
N HIS A 212 -15.17 51.82 28.57
CA HIS A 212 -15.27 53.24 28.21
C HIS A 212 -14.15 53.58 27.23
N ASN A 213 -14.46 54.35 26.20
CA ASN A 213 -13.49 54.74 25.17
C ASN A 213 -12.59 55.91 25.59
N GLY A 214 -12.67 56.34 26.86
CA GLY A 214 -11.90 57.46 27.40
C GLY A 214 -12.33 58.85 26.93
N SER A 215 -13.40 58.96 26.13
CA SER A 215 -13.92 60.25 25.63
C SER A 215 -15.05 60.82 26.50
N GLY A 216 -15.45 60.11 27.55
CA GLY A 216 -16.46 60.56 28.50
C GLY A 216 -15.99 61.75 29.34
N VAL A 217 -16.94 62.55 29.84
CA VAL A 217 -16.65 63.71 30.70
C VAL A 217 -17.62 63.80 31.87
N VAL A 218 -17.13 64.34 32.99
CA VAL A 218 -17.98 64.88 34.05
C VAL A 218 -18.03 66.39 33.86
N ALA A 219 -19.21 66.95 33.58
CA ALA A 219 -19.32 68.38 33.29
C ALA A 219 -18.97 69.21 34.52
N GLY A 220 -18.13 70.25 34.35
CA GLY A 220 -17.97 71.29 35.37
C GLY A 220 -19.18 72.22 35.41
N ASP A 221 -19.37 72.92 36.52
CA ASP A 221 -20.39 73.96 36.66
C ASP A 221 -19.72 75.34 36.73
N ALA A 222 -20.10 76.26 35.84
CA ALA A 222 -19.58 77.63 35.84
C ALA A 222 -19.92 78.39 37.14
N ASN A 223 -20.98 77.97 37.85
CA ASN A 223 -21.35 78.50 39.16
C ASN A 223 -20.51 77.93 40.30
N LEU A 224 -19.61 76.96 40.06
CA LEU A 224 -18.57 76.56 41.00
C LEU A 224 -17.50 77.69 41.08
N ASN A 225 -17.94 78.81 41.60
CA ASN A 225 -17.22 80.08 41.69
C ASN A 225 -17.27 80.55 43.14
N SER A 226 -16.17 81.10 43.66
CA SER A 226 -16.07 81.56 45.05
C SER A 226 -17.17 82.55 45.43
N ARG A 227 -17.62 83.40 44.51
CA ARG A 227 -18.69 84.39 44.73
C ARG A 227 -20.08 83.79 44.90
N ASN A 228 -20.28 82.54 44.47
CA ASN A 228 -21.55 81.82 44.61
C ASN A 228 -21.55 80.89 45.84
N ILE A 229 -20.42 80.75 46.52
CA ILE A 229 -20.25 79.85 47.67
C ILE A 229 -20.14 80.69 48.95
N LYS A 230 -20.92 80.33 49.97
CA LYS A 230 -20.94 81.01 51.27
C LYS A 230 -19.54 81.07 51.89
N SER A 231 -19.17 82.25 52.42
CA SER A 231 -17.89 82.43 53.11
C SER A 231 -17.73 81.44 54.26
N GLY A 232 -16.55 80.84 54.36
CA GLY A 232 -16.24 79.75 55.30
C GLY A 232 -16.61 78.35 54.82
N VAL A 233 -17.29 78.21 53.67
CA VAL A 233 -17.58 76.90 53.02
C VAL A 233 -16.61 76.69 51.86
N SER A 234 -16.14 75.46 51.66
CA SER A 234 -15.39 75.05 50.47
C SER A 234 -16.11 73.90 49.78
N ILE A 235 -16.25 73.99 48.45
CA ILE A 235 -16.83 72.93 47.61
C ILE A 235 -15.80 72.57 46.55
N PHE A 236 -15.36 71.30 46.53
CA PHE A 236 -14.32 70.78 45.63
C PHE A 236 -13.04 71.65 45.59
N GLY A 237 -12.65 72.25 46.71
CA GLY A 237 -11.46 73.10 46.82
C GLY A 237 -11.67 74.57 46.45
N VAL A 238 -12.85 74.97 45.97
CA VAL A 238 -13.20 76.39 45.74
C VAL A 238 -13.70 77.00 47.06
N ALA A 239 -12.90 77.90 47.64
CA ALA A 239 -13.24 78.59 48.88
C ALA A 239 -14.28 79.69 48.64
N GLY A 240 -15.33 79.73 49.45
CA GLY A 240 -16.41 80.70 49.34
C GLY A 240 -16.02 82.10 49.80
N SER A 241 -16.47 83.10 49.06
CA SER A 241 -16.33 84.52 49.38
C SER A 241 -17.67 85.25 49.50
N TYR A 242 -18.80 84.55 49.30
CA TYR A 242 -20.13 85.16 49.41
C TYR A 242 -20.47 85.47 50.87
N SER A 243 -20.67 86.74 51.19
CA SER A 243 -21.14 87.20 52.50
C SER A 243 -22.39 88.05 52.32
N ILE A 244 -23.39 87.81 53.18
CA ILE A 244 -24.55 88.69 53.30
C ILE A 244 -24.20 89.75 54.33
N THR A 245 -24.09 91.00 53.89
CA THR A 245 -24.07 92.14 54.80
C THR A 245 -25.52 92.52 55.09
N LEU A 246 -26.02 92.18 56.28
CA LEU A 246 -27.28 92.72 56.77
C LEU A 246 -27.06 94.21 57.06
N SER A 247 -27.58 95.09 56.21
CA SER A 247 -27.65 96.52 56.52
C SER A 247 -28.74 96.73 57.57
N GLY A 248 -28.33 96.91 58.83
CA GLY A 248 -29.16 97.43 59.91
C GLY A 248 -29.16 98.96 59.94
#